data_AF-A0A2D6LHR0-F1
#
_entry.id   AF-A0A2D6LHR0-F1
#
_cell.length_a   1.000
_cell.length_b   1.000
_cell.length_c   1.000
_cell.angle_alpha   90.00
_cell.angle_beta   90.00
_cell.angle_gamma   90.00
#
_symmetry.space_group_name_H-M   'P 1'
#
loop_
_entity.id
_entity.type
_entity.pdbx_description
1 polymer ?
#
loop_
_entity_poly.entity_id
_entity_poly.type
_entity_poly.pdbx_seq_one_letter_code
_entity_poly.pdbx_strand_id
1 'polypeptide(L)' 'MESQGYQCNNCKYRFSPKSAEKVPKNCPYCNKPETLEQVKSAQDYLEEVSSDVQEREERQN' A
#
# COMPACT_ATOMS: atom_id res chain seq x y z
N MET A 1 -1.09 5.61 14.48
CA MET A 1 -0.21 5.15 13.38
C MET A 1 -0.77 3.86 12.85
N GLU A 2 -1.54 3.94 11.77
CA GLU A 2 -2.08 2.76 11.12
C GLU A 2 -0.93 1.98 10.48
N SER A 3 -0.90 0.67 10.73
CA SER A 3 0.14 -0.21 10.20
C SER A 3 -0.11 -0.43 8.72
N GLN A 4 0.66 0.21 7.85
CA GLN A 4 0.59 -0.03 6.40
C GLN A 4 0.80 -1.53 6.13
N GLY A 5 -0.14 -2.14 5.40
CA GLY A 5 -0.08 -3.55 5.04
C GLY A 5 0.99 -3.79 3.97
N TYR A 6 1.58 -4.98 3.94
CA TYR A 6 2.52 -5.42 2.91
C TYR A 6 1.96 -6.66 2.20
N GLN A 7 2.23 -6.77 0.90
CA GLN A 7 1.86 -7.90 0.07
C GLN A 7 3.06 -8.41 -0.72
N CYS A 8 3.25 -9.73 -0.75
CA CYS A 8 4.19 -10.35 -1.67
C CYS A 8 3.61 -10.42 -3.08
N ASN A 9 4.32 -9.92 -4.09
CA ASN A 9 3.88 -9.98 -5.47
C ASN A 9 3.99 -11.36 -6.12
N ASN A 10 4.84 -12.23 -5.59
CA ASN A 10 5.04 -13.58 -6.10
C ASN A 10 3.98 -14.57 -5.59
N CYS A 11 3.72 -14.63 -4.29
CA CYS A 11 2.74 -15.56 -3.70
C CYS A 11 1.44 -14.91 -3.23
N LYS A 12 1.30 -13.59 -3.36
CA LYS A 12 0.14 -12.79 -2.93
C LYS A 12 -0.17 -12.84 -1.42
N TYR A 13 0.74 -13.36 -0.60
CA TYR A 13 0.63 -13.32 0.86
C TYR A 13 0.61 -11.89 1.38
N ARG A 14 -0.37 -11.56 2.25
CA ARG A 14 -0.55 -10.25 2.87
C ARG A 14 -0.31 -10.31 4.37
N PHE A 15 0.39 -9.32 4.92
CA PHE A 15 0.60 -9.19 6.36
C PHE A 15 0.77 -7.72 6.75
N SER A 16 0.44 -7.39 7.99
CA SER A 16 0.57 -6.03 8.54
C SER A 16 1.61 -6.05 9.67
N PRO A 17 2.85 -5.59 9.42
CA PRO A 17 3.87 -5.52 10.45
C PRO A 17 3.51 -4.44 11.48
N LYS A 18 3.71 -4.73 12.77
CA LYS A 18 3.41 -3.78 13.86
C LYS A 18 4.30 -2.52 13.83
N SER A 19 5.42 -2.56 13.10
CA SER A 19 6.39 -1.47 12.98
C SER A 19 7.15 -1.60 11.66
N ALA A 20 7.47 -0.48 11.00
CA ALA A 20 8.19 -0.45 9.73
C ALA A 20 9.58 -1.11 9.81
N GLU A 21 10.26 -1.01 10.96
CA GLU A 21 11.57 -1.63 11.21
C GLU A 21 11.52 -3.17 11.23
N LYS A 22 10.32 -3.76 11.33
CA LYS A 22 10.11 -5.22 11.37
C LYS A 22 9.69 -5.81 10.04
N VAL A 23 9.73 -5.03 8.95
CA VAL A 23 9.44 -5.56 7.61
C VAL A 23 10.60 -6.48 7.18
N PRO A 24 10.36 -7.78 6.99
CA PRO A 24 11.42 -8.68 6.54
C PRO A 24 11.84 -8.33 5.10
N LYS A 25 13.12 -8.54 4.75
CA LYS A 25 13.61 -8.35 3.36
C LYS A 25 13.04 -9.41 2.39
N ASN A 26 12.63 -10.54 2.95
CA ASN A 26 12.12 -11.70 2.21
C ASN A 26 10.66 -11.95 2.57
N CYS A 27 9.89 -12.45 1.61
CA CYS A 27 8.52 -12.87 1.90
C CYS A 27 8.51 -13.98 2.97
N PRO A 28 7.78 -13.84 4.08
CA PRO A 28 7.75 -14.86 5.14
C PRO A 28 7.10 -16.18 4.72
N TYR A 29 6.37 -16.19 3.59
CA TYR A 29 5.68 -17.38 3.09
C TYR A 29 6.47 -18.12 2.00
N CYS A 30 6.94 -17.40 0.97
CA CYS A 30 7.65 -18.02 -0.16
C CYS A 30 9.17 -17.80 -0.13
N ASN A 31 9.68 -17.11 0.88
CA ASN A 31 11.08 -16.77 1.11
C ASN A 31 11.80 -16.02 -0.04
N LYS A 32 11.03 -15.51 -1.02
CA LYS A 32 11.59 -14.73 -2.12
C LYS A 32 11.97 -13.32 -1.66
N PRO A 33 13.21 -12.86 -1.89
CA PRO A 33 13.61 -11.48 -1.65
C PRO A 33 12.94 -10.55 -2.66
N GLU A 34 12.89 -9.26 -2.36
CA GLU A 34 12.47 -8.19 -3.30
C GLU A 34 11.07 -8.39 -3.92
N THR A 35 10.19 -9.08 -3.20
CA THR A 35 8.81 -9.32 -3.64
C THR A 35 7.77 -8.58 -2.82
N LEU A 36 8.15 -7.87 -1.76
CA LEU A 36 7.22 -7.24 -0.83
C LEU A 36 6.91 -5.80 -1.24
N GLU A 37 5.63 -5.48 -1.37
CA GLU A 37 5.13 -4.15 -1.69
C GLU A 37 4.15 -3.65 -0.63
N GLN A 38 4.10 -2.33 -0.42
CA GLN A 38 3.09 -1.72 0.45
C GLN A 38 1.73 -1.75 -0.24
N VAL A 39 0.73 -2.17 0.51
CA VAL A 39 -0.67 -2.15 0.10
C VAL A 39 -1.26 -0.83 0.56
N LYS A 40 -1.69 -0.01 -0.39
CA LYS A 40 -2.49 1.18 -0.10
C LYS A 40 -3.77 0.78 0.62
N SER A 41 -4.15 1.55 1.63
CA SER A 41 -5.41 1.31 2.31
C SER A 41 -6.57 1.72 1.40
N ALA A 42 -7.78 1.21 1.66
CA ALA A 42 -8.97 1.63 0.91
C ALA A 42 -9.22 3.15 1.02
N GLN A 43 -8.77 3.76 2.12
CA GLN A 43 -8.87 5.20 2.37
C GLN A 43 -7.92 5.99 1.46
N ASP A 44 -6.67 5.53 1.28
CA ASP A 44 -5.73 6.15 0.33
C ASP A 44 -6.32 6.20 -1.10
N TYR A 45 -7.03 5.16 -1.52
CA TYR A 45 -7.68 5.15 -2.84
C TYR A 45 -8.82 6.18 -2.96
N LEU A 46 -9.55 6.46 -1.87
CA LEU A 46 -10.65 7.43 -1.88
C LEU A 46 -10.13 8.88 -1.89
N GLU A 47 -9.01 9.14 -1.23
CA GLU A 47 -8.35 10.45 -1.23
C GLU A 47 -7.77 10.80 -2.60
N GLU A 48 -7.18 9.84 -3.31
CA GLU A 48 -6.68 10.05 -4.69
C GLU A 48 -7.82 10.44 -5.64
N VAL A 49 -8.97 9.79 -5.55
CA VAL A 49 -10.14 10.09 -6.39
C VAL A 49 -10.74 11.45 -6.06
N SER A 50 -10.78 11.83 -4.77
CA SER A 50 -11.36 13.11 -4.34
C SER A 50 -10.52 14.31 -4.84
N SER A 51 -9.20 14.14 -4.89
CA SER A 51 -8.26 15.15 -5.36
C SER A 51 -8.40 15.43 -6.87
N ASP A 52 -8.54 14.37 -7.68
CA ASP A 52 -8.64 14.46 -9.14
C ASP A 52 -9.97 15.13 -9.60
N VAL A 53 -11.02 15.01 -8.80
CA VAL A 53 -12.33 15.64 -9.08
C VAL A 53 -12.27 17.15 -8.84
N GLN A 54 -11.60 17.58 -7.78
CA GLN A 54 -11.54 19.00 -7.38
C GLN A 54 -10.75 19.86 -8.39
N GLU A 55 -9.64 19.35 -8.95
CA GLU A 55 -8.85 20.08 -9.95
C GLU A 55 -9.57 20.29 -11.30
N ARG A 56 -10.57 19.46 -11.62
CA ARG A 56 -11.35 19.62 -12.87
C ARG A 56 -12.40 20.71 -12.78
N GLU A 57 -12.97 20.95 -11.60
CA GLU A 57 -13.97 22.01 -11.39
C GLU A 57 -13.35 23.41 -11.43
N GLU A 58 -12.12 23.58 -10.90
CA GLU A 58 -11.42 24.87 -10.90
C GLU A 58 -11.00 25.35 -12.30
N ARG A 59 -10.84 24.44 -13.28
CA ARG A 59 -10.54 24.81 -14.68
C ARG A 59 -11.78 25.20 -15.49
N GLN A 60 -12.97 25.05 -14.93
CA GLN A 60 -14.24 25.39 -15.59
C GLN A 60 -14.88 26.69 -15.07
N ASN A 61 -14.22 27.39 -14.14
CA ASN A 61 -14.60 28.73 -13.67
C ASN A 61 -13.55 29.77 -14.03
#